data_AF-A0A2D4LE58-F1
#
_entry.id   AF-A0A2D4LE58-F1
#
_cell.length_a   1.000
_cell.length_b   1.000
_cell.length_c   1.000
_cell.angle_alpha   90.00
_cell.angle_beta   90.00
_cell.angle_gamma   90.00
#
_symmetry.space_group_name_H-M   'P 1'
#
loop_
_entity.id
_entity.type
_entity.pdbx_description
1 polymer ?
#
loop_
_entity_poly.entity_id
_entity_poly.type
_entity_poly.pdbx_seq_one_letter_code
_entity_poly.pdbx_strand_id
1 'polypeptide(L)'
;MEAVNAFNQELFSLMEMKPPISRAKMILITKAAIKAIKLYKHVVQIVEKFIKKCKPEYKIPGLYVIDSIVRQSRHQFGTDKDVFGPRFCKNITATFQYLYLCPSEDKV
;
A
#
# COMPACT_ATOMS: atom_id res chain seq x y z
N MET A 1 -0.72 -13.17 -13.52
CA MET A 1 -0.09 -11.84 -13.54
C MET A 1 -1.11 -10.72 -13.64
N GLU A 2 -2.23 -10.93 -14.36
CA GLU A 2 -3.32 -9.96 -14.53
C GLU A 2 -3.79 -9.25 -13.25
N ALA A 3 -4.08 -9.99 -12.17
CA ALA A 3 -4.50 -9.40 -10.90
C ALA A 3 -3.45 -8.43 -10.29
N VAL A 4 -2.16 -8.71 -10.49
CA VAL A 4 -1.06 -7.83 -10.06
C VAL A 4 -0.98 -6.59 -10.94
N ASN A 5 -1.21 -6.72 -12.25
CA ASN A 5 -1.25 -5.59 -13.16
C ASN A 5 -2.43 -4.66 -12.85
N ALA A 6 -3.61 -5.22 -12.57
CA ALA A 6 -4.77 -4.45 -12.12
C ALA A 6 -4.51 -3.72 -10.80
N PHE A 7 -3.89 -4.40 -9.83
CA PHE A 7 -3.45 -3.74 -8.59
C PHE A 7 -2.46 -2.61 -8.86
N ASN A 8 -1.48 -2.83 -9.74
CA ASN A 8 -0.49 -1.81 -10.08
C ASN A 8 -1.14 -0.57 -10.70
N GLN A 9 -2.02 -0.76 -11.68
CA GLN A 9 -2.77 0.35 -12.29
C GLN A 9 -3.60 1.11 -11.25
N GLU A 10 -4.34 0.38 -10.41
CA GLU A 10 -5.18 0.98 -9.37
C GLU A 10 -4.35 1.76 -8.34
N LEU A 11 -3.19 1.25 -7.93
CA LEU A 11 -2.28 1.95 -7.01
C LEU A 11 -1.72 3.23 -7.64
N PHE A 12 -1.24 3.17 -8.88
CA PHE A 12 -0.59 4.32 -9.52
C PHE A 12 -1.56 5.43 -9.90
N SER A 13 -2.84 5.11 -10.14
CA SER A 13 -3.89 6.12 -10.30
C SER A 13 -4.13 6.99 -9.04
N LEU A 14 -3.53 6.65 -7.87
CA LEU A 14 -3.43 7.60 -6.75
C LEU A 14 -2.72 8.90 -7.15
N MET A 15 -1.73 8.83 -8.04
CA MET A 15 -0.95 9.99 -8.47
C MET A 15 -1.73 10.94 -9.38
N GLU A 16 -2.88 10.50 -9.90
CA GLU A 16 -3.78 11.34 -10.70
C GLU A 16 -4.73 12.15 -9.81
N MET A 17 -4.78 11.82 -8.51
CA MET A 17 -5.61 12.49 -7.52
C MET A 17 -4.74 13.37 -6.63
N LYS A 18 -5.13 14.63 -6.43
CA LYS A 18 -4.50 15.48 -5.42
C LYS A 18 -4.96 15.00 -4.03
N PRO A 19 -4.06 14.72 -3.08
CA PRO A 19 -4.45 14.43 -1.70
C PRO A 19 -5.37 15.52 -1.11
N PRO A 20 -6.34 15.17 -0.26
CA PRO A 20 -6.53 13.87 0.40
C PRO A 20 -7.17 12.80 -0.49
N ILE A 21 -6.73 11.56 -0.31
CA ILE A 21 -7.26 10.42 -1.05
C ILE A 21 -8.59 9.97 -0.45
N SER A 22 -9.60 9.76 -1.31
CA SER A 22 -10.93 9.35 -0.86
C SER A 22 -10.92 7.94 -0.27
N ARG A 23 -11.80 7.70 0.71
CA ARG A 23 -12.03 6.37 1.27
C ARG A 23 -12.42 5.34 0.20
N ALA A 24 -13.25 5.75 -0.76
CA ALA A 24 -13.66 4.90 -1.87
C ALA A 24 -12.45 4.42 -2.69
N LYS A 25 -11.51 5.32 -2.99
CA LYS A 25 -10.27 4.97 -3.70
C LYS A 25 -9.43 3.97 -2.92
N MET A 26 -9.25 4.20 -1.61
CA MET A 26 -8.52 3.27 -0.75
C MET A 26 -9.14 1.86 -0.76
N ILE A 27 -10.47 1.77 -0.72
CA ILE A 27 -11.18 0.49 -0.80
C ILE A 27 -10.91 -0.23 -2.13
N LEU A 28 -10.87 0.49 -3.26
CA LEU A 28 -10.60 -0.12 -4.57
C LEU A 28 -9.19 -0.71 -4.64
N ILE A 29 -8.17 0.04 -4.19
CA ILE A 29 -6.78 -0.41 -4.12
C ILE A 29 -6.67 -1.66 -3.24
N THR A 30 -7.28 -1.62 -2.06
CA THR A 30 -7.28 -2.75 -1.12
C THR A 30 -7.97 -3.98 -1.71
N LYS A 31 -9.13 -3.83 -2.35
CA LYS A 31 -9.80 -4.94 -3.04
C LYS A 31 -8.92 -5.54 -4.14
N ALA A 32 -8.23 -4.72 -4.92
CA ALA A 32 -7.31 -5.20 -5.96
C ALA A 32 -6.12 -5.97 -5.36
N ALA A 33 -5.54 -5.49 -4.26
CA ALA A 33 -4.46 -6.16 -3.54
C ALA A 33 -4.89 -7.55 -3.02
N ILE A 34 -6.09 -7.62 -2.40
CA ILE A 34 -6.63 -8.88 -1.87
C ILE A 34 -6.95 -9.87 -2.98
N LYS A 35 -7.49 -9.42 -4.13
CA LYS A 35 -7.66 -10.28 -5.31
C LYS A 35 -6.33 -10.85 -5.82
N ALA A 36 -5.24 -10.12 -5.65
CA ALA A 36 -3.88 -10.52 -6.04
C ALA A 36 -3.11 -11.30 -4.95
N ILE A 37 -3.76 -11.77 -3.88
CA ILE A 37 -3.09 -12.38 -2.70
C ILE A 37 -2.18 -13.57 -3.03
N LYS A 38 -2.51 -14.39 -4.05
CA LYS A 38 -1.63 -15.51 -4.49
C LYS A 38 -0.23 -15.03 -4.90
N LEU A 39 -0.11 -13.77 -5.31
CA LEU A 39 1.14 -13.11 -5.69
C LEU A 39 1.50 -11.97 -4.72
N TYR A 40 1.14 -12.09 -3.43
CA TYR A 40 1.33 -11.04 -2.41
C TYR A 40 2.74 -10.43 -2.38
N LYS A 41 3.79 -11.21 -2.67
CA LYS A 41 5.18 -10.71 -2.75
C LYS A 41 5.33 -9.59 -3.80
N HIS A 42 4.65 -9.71 -4.94
CA HIS A 42 4.64 -8.68 -5.98
C HIS A 42 3.83 -7.46 -5.54
N VAL A 43 2.67 -7.67 -4.93
CA VAL A 43 1.84 -6.57 -4.37
C VAL A 43 2.67 -5.74 -3.39
N VAL A 44 3.33 -6.39 -2.42
CA VAL A 44 4.21 -5.72 -1.45
C VAL A 44 5.35 -4.99 -2.14
N GLN A 45 6.06 -5.64 -3.07
CA GLN A 45 7.15 -5.01 -3.80
C GLN A 45 6.69 -3.76 -4.58
N ILE A 46 5.49 -3.79 -5.17
CA ILE A 46 4.90 -2.66 -5.88
C ILE A 46 4.62 -1.50 -4.92
N VAL A 47 4.03 -1.77 -3.75
CA VAL A 47 3.78 -0.75 -2.71
C VAL A 47 5.09 -0.14 -2.20
N GLU A 48 6.08 -0.97 -1.89
CA GLU A 48 7.41 -0.51 -1.45
C GLU A 48 8.08 0.38 -2.52
N LYS A 49 8.00 -0.03 -3.80
CA LYS A 49 8.53 0.77 -4.92
C LYS A 49 7.76 2.07 -5.11
N PHE A 50 6.44 2.06 -4.95
CA PHE A 50 5.60 3.26 -4.99
C PHE A 50 6.04 4.24 -3.91
N ILE A 51 6.12 3.80 -2.64
CA ILE A 51 6.54 4.65 -1.51
C ILE A 51 7.95 5.19 -1.71
N LYS A 52 8.87 4.38 -2.25
CA LYS A 52 10.24 4.83 -2.55
C LYS A 52 10.28 5.95 -3.59
N LYS A 53 9.43 5.90 -4.62
CA LYS A 53 9.52 6.78 -5.81
C LYS A 53 8.50 7.91 -5.85
N CYS A 54 7.40 7.83 -5.12
CA CYS A 54 6.33 8.82 -5.18
C CYS A 54 6.78 10.18 -4.60
N LYS A 55 6.10 11.26 -5.00
CA LYS A 55 6.32 12.61 -4.44
C LYS A 55 6.02 12.64 -2.94
N PRO A 56 6.58 13.61 -2.18
CA PRO A 56 6.34 13.75 -0.74
C PRO A 56 4.86 13.70 -0.33
N GLU A 57 3.97 14.38 -1.06
CA GLU A 57 2.53 14.42 -0.80
C GLU A 57 1.82 13.05 -0.84
N TYR A 58 2.45 12.03 -1.42
CA TYR A 58 1.91 10.66 -1.52
C TYR A 58 2.53 9.69 -0.50
N LYS A 59 3.44 10.13 0.39
CA LYS A 59 4.01 9.25 1.42
C LYS A 59 2.94 8.77 2.39
N ILE A 60 2.16 9.69 2.95
CA ILE A 60 1.07 9.35 3.89
C ILE A 60 -0.01 8.47 3.22
N PRO A 61 -0.51 8.79 2.01
CA PRO A 61 -1.34 7.86 1.25
C PRO A 61 -0.72 6.46 1.06
N GLY A 62 0.59 6.37 0.79
CA GLY A 62 1.29 5.09 0.68
C GLY A 62 1.28 4.28 1.98
N LEU A 63 1.41 4.94 3.13
CA LEU A 63 1.27 4.30 4.44
C LEU A 63 -0.17 3.79 4.66
N TYR A 64 -1.19 4.57 4.28
CA TYR A 64 -2.59 4.14 4.37
C TYR A 64 -2.90 2.93 3.48
N VAL A 65 -2.24 2.79 2.33
CA VAL A 65 -2.34 1.59 1.49
C VAL A 65 -1.81 0.36 2.24
N ILE A 66 -0.66 0.45 2.90
CA ILE A 66 -0.11 -0.65 3.71
C ILE A 66 -1.11 -1.03 4.82
N ASP A 67 -1.56 -0.04 5.59
CA ASP A 67 -2.50 -0.25 6.70
C ASP A 67 -3.81 -0.91 6.21
N SER A 68 -4.40 -0.39 5.14
CA SER A 68 -5.67 -0.88 4.60
C SER A 68 -5.55 -2.33 4.09
N ILE A 69 -4.46 -2.67 3.38
CA ILE A 69 -4.22 -4.04 2.89
C ILE A 69 -4.06 -5.02 4.05
N VAL A 70 -3.23 -4.68 5.05
CA VAL A 70 -2.96 -5.55 6.19
C VAL A 70 -4.23 -5.75 7.03
N ARG A 71 -4.98 -4.67 7.32
CA ARG A 71 -6.26 -4.78 8.06
C ARG A 71 -7.27 -5.64 7.30
N GLN A 72 -7.43 -5.42 5.99
CA GLN A 72 -8.38 -6.20 5.21
C GLN A 72 -8.00 -7.67 5.12
N SER A 73 -6.71 -7.98 4.94
CA SER A 73 -6.17 -9.34 4.93
C SER A 73 -6.48 -10.07 6.25
N ARG A 74 -6.16 -9.43 7.39
CA ARG A 74 -6.45 -9.99 8.72
C ARG A 74 -7.94 -10.17 8.96
N HIS A 75 -8.76 -9.21 8.55
CA HIS A 75 -10.20 -9.29 8.70
C HIS A 75 -10.80 -10.44 7.87
N GLN A 76 -10.35 -10.64 6.64
CA GLN A 76 -10.92 -11.63 5.73
C GLN A 76 -10.39 -13.07 5.95
N PHE A 77 -9.12 -13.21 6.34
CA PHE A 77 -8.47 -14.53 6.42
C PHE A 77 -8.10 -14.92 7.87
N GLY A 78 -8.21 -14.00 8.83
CA GLY A 78 -7.69 -14.16 10.19
C GLY A 78 -6.23 -13.75 10.31
N THR A 79 -5.82 -13.33 11.51
CA THR A 79 -4.47 -12.81 11.77
C THR A 79 -3.36 -13.81 11.43
N ASP A 80 -3.56 -15.09 11.75
CA ASP A 80 -2.54 -16.14 11.54
C ASP A 80 -2.33 -16.49 10.06
N LYS A 81 -3.29 -16.14 9.19
CA LYS A 81 -3.22 -16.39 7.75
C LYS A 81 -2.84 -15.15 6.95
N ASP A 82 -2.61 -14.01 7.61
CA ASP A 82 -2.17 -12.78 6.94
C ASP A 82 -0.76 -12.97 6.37
N VAL A 83 -0.66 -12.85 5.04
CA VAL A 83 0.62 -12.91 4.33
C VAL A 83 1.25 -11.53 4.10
N PHE A 84 0.47 -10.45 4.21
CA PHE A 84 0.93 -9.09 3.91
C PHE A 84 1.72 -8.49 5.07
N GLY A 85 1.20 -8.57 6.30
CA GLY A 85 1.87 -8.05 7.49
C GLY A 85 3.31 -8.58 7.63
N PRO A 86 3.50 -9.91 7.75
CA PRO A 86 4.85 -10.50 7.84
C PRO A 86 5.75 -10.15 6.64
N ARG A 87 5.16 -9.94 5.45
CA ARG A 87 5.93 -9.61 4.25
C ARG A 87 6.41 -8.15 4.26
N PHE A 88 5.56 -7.19 4.62
CA PHE A 88 5.94 -5.79 4.79
C PHE A 88 6.98 -5.62 5.92
N CYS A 89 6.85 -6.38 7.02
CA CYS A 89 7.79 -6.36 8.14
C CYS A 89 9.24 -6.61 7.72
N LYS A 90 9.50 -7.38 6.64
CA LYS A 90 10.86 -7.67 6.18
C LYS A 90 11.66 -6.43 5.78
N ASN A 91 10.99 -5.40 5.28
CA ASN A 91 11.64 -4.16 4.82
C ASN A 91 11.06 -2.92 5.52
N ILE A 92 10.30 -3.08 6.61
CA ILE A 92 9.47 -2.00 7.17
C ILE A 92 10.32 -0.80 7.58
N THR A 93 11.50 -1.00 8.16
CA THR A 93 12.42 0.08 8.51
C THR A 93 12.84 0.90 7.29
N ALA A 94 13.23 0.23 6.20
CA ALA A 94 13.60 0.91 4.96
C ALA A 94 12.40 1.62 4.32
N THR A 95 11.21 1.00 4.35
CA THR A 95 9.97 1.63 3.89
C THR A 95 9.65 2.89 4.68
N PHE A 96 9.80 2.85 6.01
CA PHE A 96 9.57 4.02 6.88
C PHE A 96 10.58 5.14 6.63
N GLN A 97 11.84 4.83 6.34
CA GLN A 97 12.81 5.87 5.94
C GLN A 97 12.32 6.69 4.72
N TYR A 98 11.68 6.04 3.74
CA TYR A 98 11.08 6.74 2.61
C TYR A 98 9.77 7.45 2.97
N LEU A 99 8.97 6.90 3.90
CA LEU A 99 7.75 7.56 4.38
C LEU A 99 8.05 8.85 5.14
N TYR A 100 9.13 8.89 5.93
CA TYR A 100 9.59 10.09 6.64
C TYR A 100 10.07 11.23 5.72
N LEU A 101 10.14 11.01 4.41
CA LEU A 101 10.32 12.06 3.40
C LEU A 101 9.00 12.74 3.02
N CYS A 102 7.94 12.57 3.82
CA CYS A 102 6.70 13.32 3.73
C CYS A 102 6.92 14.82 4.05
N PRO A 103 5.96 15.70 3.70
CA PRO A 103 5.91 17.08 4.18
C PRO A 103 6.08 17.16 5.71
N SER A 104 6.69 18.24 6.18
CA SER A 104 6.95 18.41 7.63
C SER A 104 5.67 18.51 8.45
N GLU A 105 4.60 19.07 7.89
CA GLU A 105 3.27 19.14 8.52
C GLU A 105 2.63 17.76 8.76
N ASP A 106 3.05 16.73 8.03
CA ASP A 106 2.59 15.36 8.22
C ASP A 106 3.42 14.60 9.27
N LYS A 107 4.51 15.20 9.78
CA LYS A 107 5.34 14.63 10.84
C LYS A 107 4.79 15.09 12.18
N VAL A 108 4.18 14.16 12.90
CA VAL A 108 3.72 14.36 14.29
C VAL A 108 4.87 14.16 15.26
#